data_AF-A0A1T4MIU9-F1
#
_entry.id   AF-A0A1T4MIU9-F1
#
_cell.length_a   1.000
_cell.length_b   1.000
_cell.length_c   1.000
_cell.angle_alpha   90.00
_cell.angle_beta   90.00
_cell.angle_gamma   90.00
#
_symmetry.space_group_name_H-M   'P 1'
#
loop_
_entity.id
_entity.type
_entity.pdbx_description
1 polymer ?
#
loop_
_entity_poly.entity_id
_entity_poly.type
_entity_poly.pdbx_seq_one_letter_code
_entity_poly.pdbx_strand_id
1 'polypeptide(L)'
;MYNSLAKHNILSDQSKCYTKLAVYNGLDTKSFKDKQNFIGSIINQIDDTLNYAKLLNTTSAIITGEAKREERASYPVEAIREAIINAFAHRDYSQSADIRIEFFDNRIEVHSPGVTR
;
A
#
# COMPACT_ATOMS: atom_id res chain seq x y z
N MET A 1 -14.79 -21.04 -19.95
CA MET A 1 -15.46 -21.39 -18.66
C MET A 1 -14.71 -20.92 -17.40
N TYR A 2 -13.50 -20.34 -17.49
CA TYR A 2 -12.71 -19.91 -16.31
C TYR A 2 -13.01 -18.48 -15.78
N ASN A 3 -13.75 -17.66 -16.52
CA ASN A 3 -13.91 -16.23 -16.19
C ASN A 3 -14.97 -15.90 -15.11
N SER A 4 -15.80 -16.87 -14.69
CA SER A 4 -16.86 -16.59 -13.70
C SER A 4 -16.44 -16.90 -12.26
N LEU A 5 -15.51 -17.84 -12.04
CA LEU A 5 -15.04 -18.23 -10.70
C LEU A 5 -13.99 -17.27 -10.13
N ALA A 6 -13.11 -16.72 -10.99
CA ALA A 6 -12.08 -15.76 -10.55
C ALA A 6 -12.70 -14.48 -9.97
N LYS A 7 -13.73 -13.92 -10.63
CA LYS A 7 -14.44 -12.72 -10.14
C LYS A 7 -15.16 -12.96 -8.80
N HIS A 8 -15.68 -14.16 -8.57
CA HIS A 8 -16.40 -14.45 -7.33
C HIS A 8 -15.47 -14.58 -6.11
N ASN A 9 -14.24 -15.08 -6.32
CA ASN A 9 -13.22 -15.20 -5.26
C ASN A 9 -12.52 -13.88 -4.90
N ILE A 10 -12.46 -12.92 -5.82
CA ILE A 10 -11.90 -11.57 -5.60
C ILE A 10 -12.74 -10.79 -4.56
N LEU A 11 -14.06 -11.00 -4.59
CA LEU A 11 -15.03 -10.35 -3.71
C LEU A 11 -15.31 -11.15 -2.43
N SER A 12 -14.78 -12.37 -2.32
CA SER A 12 -14.97 -13.26 -1.17
C SER A 12 -13.71 -13.25 -0.28
N ASP A 13 -13.88 -13.49 1.02
CA ASP A 13 -12.79 -13.60 2.02
C ASP A 13 -11.80 -14.76 1.74
N GLN A 14 -12.01 -15.53 0.67
CA GLN A 14 -11.14 -16.61 0.21
C GLN A 14 -10.06 -16.16 -0.80
N SER A 15 -9.90 -14.85 -1.02
CA SER A 15 -8.79 -14.31 -1.81
C SER A 15 -7.44 -14.78 -1.25
N LYS A 16 -6.69 -15.56 -2.04
CA LYS A 16 -5.30 -15.95 -1.72
C LYS A 16 -4.28 -14.82 -1.91
N CYS A 17 -4.73 -13.66 -2.39
CA CYS A 17 -3.90 -12.48 -2.56
C CYS A 17 -3.96 -11.63 -1.30
N TYR A 18 -2.80 -11.16 -0.84
CA TYR A 18 -2.67 -10.23 0.27
C TYR A 18 -1.81 -9.05 -0.14
N THR A 19 -2.04 -7.90 0.49
CA THR A 19 -1.28 -6.68 0.21
C THR A 19 -0.24 -6.50 1.30
N LYS A 20 1.02 -6.30 0.92
CA LYS A 20 2.11 -6.02 1.86
C LYS A 20 2.41 -4.54 1.82
N LEU A 21 2.43 -3.91 2.99
CA LEU A 21 2.90 -2.55 3.16
C LEU A 21 4.09 -2.56 4.12
N ALA A 22 5.24 -2.10 3.67
CA ALA A 22 6.45 -2.00 4.47
C ALA A 22 6.86 -0.53 4.64
N VAL A 23 7.41 -0.22 5.81
CA VAL A 23 7.87 1.12 6.17
C VAL A 23 9.34 1.03 6.52
N TYR A 24 10.14 1.88 5.90
CA TYR A 24 11.58 2.00 6.14
C TYR A 24 11.87 3.39 6.71
N ASN A 25 12.82 3.46 7.65
CA ASN A 25 13.34 4.73 8.16
C ASN A 25 14.55 5.13 7.31
N GLY A 26 14.43 6.13 6.45
CA GLY A 26 15.50 6.58 5.57
C GLY A 26 15.29 6.19 4.10
N LEU A 27 16.40 6.14 3.35
CA LEU A 27 16.38 5.98 1.88
C LEU A 27 16.54 4.53 1.41
N ASP A 28 17.06 3.67 2.29
CA ASP A 28 17.45 2.29 2.00
C ASP A 28 16.55 1.28 2.72
N THR A 29 16.48 0.06 2.19
CA THR A 29 15.73 -1.05 2.78
C THR A 29 16.36 -1.67 4.03
N LYS A 30 17.51 -1.13 4.50
CA LYS A 30 18.27 -1.65 5.65
C LYS A 30 17.62 -1.35 6.99
N SER A 31 16.88 -0.26 7.06
CA SER A 31 16.29 0.30 8.28
C SER A 31 14.79 0.07 8.27
N PHE A 32 14.41 -1.19 8.43
CA PHE A 32 13.02 -1.61 8.53
C PHE A 32 12.36 -1.06 9.81
N LYS A 33 11.25 -0.36 9.65
CA LYS A 33 10.46 0.22 10.75
C LYS A 33 9.26 -0.63 11.09
N ASP A 34 8.45 -0.93 10.09
CA ASP A 34 7.19 -1.66 10.29
C ASP A 34 6.76 -2.39 9.00
N LYS A 35 5.90 -3.39 9.15
CA LYS A 35 5.24 -4.07 8.04
C LYS A 35 3.85 -4.52 8.45
N GLN A 36 2.90 -4.19 7.61
CA GLN A 36 1.54 -4.67 7.72
C GLN A 36 1.19 -5.53 6.50
N ASN A 37 0.52 -6.66 6.76
CA ASN A 37 -0.10 -7.46 5.71
C ASN A 37 -1.62 -7.29 5.83
N PHE A 38 -2.28 -7.01 4.72
CA PHE A 38 -3.74 -6.91 4.63
C PHE A 38 -4.28 -8.13 3.89
N ILE A 39 -5.23 -8.81 4.51
CA ILE A 39 -5.87 -10.04 4.03
C ILE A 39 -7.39 -9.87 3.98
N GLY A 40 -8.09 -10.79 3.34
CA GLY A 40 -9.56 -10.75 3.20
C GLY A 40 -9.98 -10.22 1.83
N SER A 41 -11.22 -9.73 1.72
CA SER A 41 -11.73 -9.16 0.47
C SER A 41 -10.86 -8.02 -0.06
N ILE A 42 -10.79 -7.85 -1.38
CA ILE A 42 -10.00 -6.79 -2.00
C ILE A 42 -10.48 -5.39 -1.60
N ILE A 43 -11.77 -5.23 -1.33
CA ILE A 43 -12.35 -3.97 -0.84
C ILE A 43 -11.76 -3.64 0.53
N ASN A 44 -11.77 -4.61 1.46
CA ASN A 44 -11.18 -4.42 2.79
C ASN A 44 -9.68 -4.13 2.69
N GLN A 45 -8.96 -4.87 1.82
CA GLN A 45 -7.53 -4.62 1.63
C GLN A 45 -7.25 -3.21 1.11
N ILE A 46 -8.06 -2.68 0.19
CA ILE A 46 -7.93 -1.30 -0.29
C ILE A 46 -8.16 -0.31 0.86
N ASP A 47 -9.26 -0.45 1.58
CA ASP A 47 -9.63 0.47 2.66
C ASP A 47 -8.59 0.46 3.79
N ASP A 48 -8.15 -0.72 4.22
CA ASP A 48 -7.14 -0.88 5.25
C ASP A 48 -5.78 -0.32 4.82
N THR A 49 -5.39 -0.57 3.55
CA THR A 49 -4.15 -0.03 2.98
C THR A 49 -4.19 1.50 2.90
N LEU A 50 -5.31 2.09 2.47
CA LEU A 50 -5.49 3.55 2.39
C LEU A 50 -5.45 4.19 3.79
N ASN A 51 -6.13 3.57 4.76
CA ASN A 51 -6.13 4.05 6.14
C ASN A 51 -4.73 4.03 6.75
N TYR A 52 -4.00 2.93 6.58
CA TYR A 52 -2.64 2.80 7.09
C TYR A 52 -1.67 3.76 6.36
N ALA A 53 -1.77 3.88 5.04
CA ALA A 53 -0.99 4.84 4.26
C ALA A 53 -1.21 6.29 4.70
N LYS A 54 -2.46 6.66 5.02
CA LYS A 54 -2.80 7.99 5.57
C LYS A 54 -2.15 8.21 6.93
N LEU A 55 -2.20 7.22 7.83
CA LEU A 55 -1.55 7.29 9.15
C LEU A 55 -0.03 7.48 9.02
N LEU A 56 0.61 6.77 8.09
CA LEU A 56 2.04 6.90 7.83
C LEU A 56 2.41 8.27 7.27
N ASN A 57 1.62 8.80 6.32
CA ASN A 57 1.83 10.11 5.72
C ASN A 57 1.66 11.27 6.73
N THR A 58 0.85 11.09 7.77
CA THR A 58 0.77 12.02 8.91
C THR A 58 1.95 11.83 9.86
N THR A 59 2.42 10.60 10.04
CA THR A 59 3.50 10.25 10.98
C THR A 59 4.89 10.64 10.50
N SER A 60 5.10 10.74 9.18
CA SER A 60 6.35 11.17 8.53
C SER A 60 6.71 12.65 8.76
N ALA A 61 5.96 13.36 9.63
CA ALA A 61 6.34 14.63 10.22
C ALA A 61 7.83 14.65 10.57
N ILE A 62 8.56 15.51 9.86
CA ILE A 62 10.01 15.66 9.91
C ILE A 62 10.42 15.86 11.38
N ILE A 63 11.29 15.00 11.91
CA ILE A 63 11.97 15.24 13.18
C ILE A 63 13.06 16.28 12.88
N THR A 64 12.67 17.53 12.66
CA THR A 64 13.57 18.66 12.89
C THR A 64 13.83 18.67 14.40
N GLY A 65 15.07 18.62 14.85
CA GLY A 65 15.49 18.43 16.25
C GLY A 65 15.02 19.47 17.29
N GLU A 66 13.90 20.14 17.07
CA GLU A 66 13.17 20.99 18.00
C GLU A 66 11.92 20.24 18.53
N ALA A 67 11.54 20.53 19.77
CA ALA A 67 10.45 19.85 20.50
C ALA A 67 9.04 20.04 19.92
N LYS A 68 8.90 20.60 18.71
CA LYS A 68 7.62 20.80 18.02
C LYS A 68 7.56 19.94 16.77
N ARG A 69 6.76 18.89 16.86
CA ARG A 69 6.37 18.06 15.73
C ARG A 69 5.36 18.84 14.90
N GLU A 70 5.77 19.38 13.76
CA GLU A 70 4.81 19.95 12.81
C GLU A 70 4.18 18.81 11.99
N GLU A 71 2.90 18.55 12.24
CA GLU A 71 2.10 17.59 11.47
C GLU A 71 1.81 18.15 10.08
N ARG A 72 2.76 17.98 9.13
CA ARG A 72 2.52 18.18 7.71
C ARG A 72 2.53 16.85 6.98
N ALA A 73 1.49 16.62 6.19
CA ALA A 73 1.42 15.49 5.26
C ALA A 73 2.59 15.59 4.25
N SER A 74 3.42 14.54 4.18
CA SER A 74 4.58 14.52 3.28
C SER A 74 4.18 14.45 1.79
N TYR A 75 3.05 13.84 1.49
CA TYR A 75 2.48 13.75 0.15
C TYR A 75 1.00 14.13 0.12
N PRO A 76 0.48 14.62 -1.02
CA PRO A 76 -0.96 14.80 -1.20
C PRO A 76 -1.68 13.47 -0.99
N VAL A 77 -2.67 13.45 -0.09
CA VAL A 77 -3.46 12.25 0.22
C VAL A 77 -4.12 11.67 -1.03
N GLU A 78 -4.52 12.55 -1.95
CA GLU A 78 -5.12 12.18 -3.24
C GLU A 78 -4.14 11.41 -4.14
N ALA A 79 -2.86 11.78 -4.15
CA ALA A 79 -1.84 11.12 -4.95
C ALA A 79 -1.55 9.70 -4.42
N ILE A 80 -1.46 9.55 -3.09
CA ILE A 80 -1.32 8.23 -2.45
C ILE A 80 -2.54 7.37 -2.76
N ARG A 81 -3.75 7.93 -2.64
CA ARG A 81 -5.00 7.24 -2.94
C ARG A 81 -5.05 6.73 -4.37
N GLU A 82 -4.74 7.59 -5.35
CA GLU A 82 -4.67 7.20 -6.76
C GLU A 82 -3.63 6.11 -7.01
N ALA A 83 -2.41 6.25 -6.48
CA ALA A 83 -1.35 5.26 -6.66
C ALA A 83 -1.76 3.87 -6.15
N ILE A 84 -2.38 3.82 -4.96
CA ILE A 84 -2.87 2.57 -4.37
C ILE A 84 -4.02 2.01 -5.20
N ILE A 85 -5.04 2.81 -5.52
CA ILE A 85 -6.18 2.35 -6.32
C ILE A 85 -5.72 1.84 -7.68
N ASN A 86 -4.80 2.54 -8.36
CA ASN A 86 -4.26 2.10 -9.64
C ASN A 86 -3.52 0.77 -9.51
N ALA A 87 -2.79 0.54 -8.43
CA ALA A 87 -2.13 -0.74 -8.18
C ALA A 87 -3.13 -1.91 -8.02
N PHE A 88 -4.25 -1.69 -7.32
CA PHE A 88 -5.32 -2.70 -7.18
C PHE A 88 -6.16 -2.86 -8.46
N ALA A 89 -6.45 -1.76 -9.17
CA ALA A 89 -7.27 -1.77 -10.39
C ALA A 89 -6.54 -2.46 -11.56
N HIS A 90 -5.22 -2.26 -11.67
CA HIS A 90 -4.40 -2.84 -12.73
C HIS A 90 -3.69 -4.15 -12.33
N ARG A 91 -3.97 -4.67 -11.12
CA ARG A 91 -3.41 -5.94 -10.68
C ARG A 91 -3.87 -7.08 -11.60
N ASP A 92 -2.93 -7.88 -12.06
CA ASP A 92 -3.22 -9.14 -12.71
C ASP A 92 -3.59 -10.19 -11.67
N TYR A 93 -4.90 -10.37 -11.45
CA TYR A 93 -5.44 -11.35 -10.50
C TYR A 93 -5.18 -12.81 -10.89
N SER A 94 -4.66 -13.07 -12.09
CA SER A 94 -4.19 -14.41 -12.47
C SER A 94 -2.81 -14.75 -11.89
N GLN A 95 -2.05 -13.73 -11.44
CA GLN A 95 -0.72 -13.90 -10.87
C GLN A 95 -0.77 -14.05 -9.35
N SER A 96 0.12 -14.91 -8.82
CA SER A 96 0.29 -15.16 -7.39
C SER A 96 1.13 -14.11 -6.68
N ALA A 97 1.71 -13.15 -7.41
CA ALA A 97 2.49 -12.08 -6.81
C ALA A 97 1.57 -11.10 -6.06
N ASP A 98 2.05 -10.58 -4.94
CA ASP A 98 1.30 -9.65 -4.08
C ASP A 98 1.52 -8.19 -4.51
N ILE A 99 0.58 -7.31 -4.17
CA ILE A 99 0.84 -5.87 -4.19
C ILE A 99 1.79 -5.55 -3.04
N ARG A 100 2.87 -4.83 -3.33
CA ARG A 100 3.83 -4.33 -2.34
C ARG A 100 3.86 -2.81 -2.37
N ILE A 101 3.66 -2.19 -1.22
CA ILE A 101 3.76 -0.74 -1.04
C ILE A 101 4.87 -0.47 -0.04
N GLU A 102 5.84 0.34 -0.40
CA GLU A 102 7.04 0.60 0.40
C GLU A 102 7.14 2.10 0.66
N PHE A 103 7.09 2.48 1.94
CA PHE A 103 7.24 3.85 2.39
C PHE A 103 8.69 4.09 2.80
N PHE A 104 9.30 5.11 2.19
CA PHE A 104 10.61 5.66 2.55
C PHE A 104 10.43 7.10 2.99
N ASP A 105 11.45 7.68 3.63
CA ASP A 105 11.40 9.07 4.10
C ASP A 105 11.17 10.07 2.95
N ASN A 106 11.62 9.75 1.74
CA ASN A 106 11.60 10.65 0.58
C ASN A 106 10.76 10.18 -0.61
N ARG A 107 10.19 8.96 -0.56
CA ARG A 107 9.35 8.43 -1.63
C ARG A 107 8.42 7.33 -1.15
N ILE A 108 7.41 7.05 -1.95
CA ILE A 108 6.54 5.87 -1.80
C ILE A 108 6.69 5.06 -3.08
N GLU A 109 7.02 3.78 -2.96
CA GLU A 109 7.09 2.86 -4.08
C GLU A 109 5.89 1.92 -4.04
N VAL A 110 5.22 1.75 -5.18
CA VAL A 110 4.08 0.85 -5.32
C VAL A 110 4.38 -0.15 -6.41
N HIS A 111 4.51 -1.41 -6.02
CA HIS A 111 4.80 -2.54 -6.89
C HIS A 111 3.53 -3.39 -7.00
N SER A 112 2.93 -3.41 -8.19
CA SER A 112 1.81 -4.29 -8.51
C SER A 112 2.23 -5.31 -9.57
N PRO A 113 1.86 -6.58 -9.44
CA PRO A 113 2.03 -7.55 -10.51
C PRO A 113 0.97 -7.29 -11.57
N GLY A 114 1.36 -6.51 -12.57
CA GLY A 114 0.50 -6.00 -13.63
C GLY A 114 1.22 -4.87 -14.35
N VAL A 115 0.82 -4.58 -15.60
CA VAL A 115 1.50 -3.56 -16.42
C VAL A 115 1.35 -2.18 -15.76
N THR A 116 2.41 -1.72 -15.11
CA THR A 116 2.61 -0.30 -14.78
C THR A 116 2.79 0.46 -16.08
N ARG A 117 1.90 1.40 -16.38
CA ARG A 117 2.08 2.39 -17.46
C ARG A 117 2.49 3.72 -16.86
#